data_AF-A0A8S4R581-F1
#
_entry.id   AF-A0A8S4R581-F1
#
_cell.length_a   1.000
_cell.length_b   1.000
_cell.length_c   1.000
_cell.angle_alpha   90.00
_cell.angle_beta   90.00
_cell.angle_gamma   90.00
#
_symmetry.space_group_name_H-M   'P 1'
#
loop_
_entity.id
_entity.type
_entity.pdbx_description
1 polymer ?
#
loop_
_entity_poly.entity_id
_entity_poly.type
_entity_poly.pdbx_seq_one_letter_code
_entity_poly.pdbx_strand_id
1 'polypeptide(L)'
;FLPPGSYLDAIQLGPKELARRMNEIIADSDKYHDFFRWRNHYKYGESYPAEEVCKLCKMLNDEEEVSKVTVWNDFGSWWNGKRYKHNCMRHWLLRGF
;
A
#
# COMPACT_ATOMS: atom_id res chain seq x y z
N PHE A 1 -4.22 -12.47 -3.43
CA PHE A 1 -3.76 -13.07 -2.16
C PHE A 1 -2.26 -12.82 -2.06
N LEU A 2 -1.76 -12.32 -0.93
CA LEU A 2 -0.32 -12.10 -0.72
C LEU A 2 0.33 -13.41 -0.27
N PRO A 3 1.59 -13.69 -0.64
CA PRO A 3 2.28 -14.90 -0.22
C PRO A 3 2.35 -15.02 1.32
N PRO A 4 2.19 -16.22 1.89
CA PRO A 4 2.37 -16.43 3.33
C PRO A 4 3.72 -15.90 3.79
N GLY A 5 3.70 -15.13 4.89
CA GLY A 5 4.86 -14.50 5.52
C GLY A 5 5.51 -13.37 4.71
N SER A 6 4.81 -12.79 3.73
CA SER A 6 5.11 -11.45 3.20
C SER A 6 4.37 -10.33 3.94
N TYR A 7 3.58 -10.67 4.97
CA TYR A 7 2.79 -9.73 5.76
C TYR A 7 2.52 -10.29 7.16
N LEU A 8 2.18 -9.41 8.10
CA LEU A 8 1.61 -9.76 9.40
C LEU A 8 0.10 -9.63 9.32
N ASP A 9 -0.64 -10.67 9.74
CA ASP A 9 -2.10 -10.59 9.83
C ASP A 9 -2.50 -9.82 11.10
N ALA A 10 -2.87 -8.56 10.92
CA ALA A 10 -3.26 -7.69 12.03
C ALA A 10 -4.54 -8.13 12.73
N ILE A 11 -5.46 -8.78 12.01
CA ILE A 11 -6.74 -9.25 12.58
C ILE A 11 -6.47 -10.43 13.51
N GLN A 12 -5.61 -11.35 13.10
CA GLN A 12 -5.27 -12.53 13.90
C GLN A 12 -4.39 -12.19 15.13
N LEU A 13 -3.43 -11.27 14.97
CA LEU A 13 -2.46 -10.95 16.02
C LEU A 13 -3.04 -10.01 17.10
N GLY A 14 -3.91 -9.09 16.69
CA GLY A 14 -4.36 -7.99 17.55
C GLY A 14 -3.25 -6.95 17.85
N PRO A 15 -3.60 -5.79 18.43
CA PRO A 15 -2.73 -4.61 18.41
C PRO A 15 -1.41 -4.77 19.16
N LYS A 16 -1.44 -5.37 20.37
CA LYS A 16 -0.27 -5.49 21.24
C LYS A 16 0.80 -6.40 20.64
N GLU A 17 0.38 -7.58 20.19
CA GLU A 17 1.29 -8.56 19.61
C GLU A 17 1.79 -8.11 18.23
N LEU A 18 0.94 -7.45 17.43
CA LEU A 18 1.35 -6.84 16.17
C LEU A 18 2.48 -5.83 16.40
N ALA A 19 2.31 -4.90 17.35
CA ALA A 19 3.32 -3.89 17.65
C ALA A 19 4.65 -4.51 18.13
N ARG A 20 4.58 -5.53 19.01
CA ARG A 20 5.77 -6.27 19.47
C ARG A 20 6.53 -6.89 18.30
N ARG A 21 5.83 -7.60 17.41
CA ARG A 21 6.45 -8.23 16.24
C ARG A 21 7.03 -7.21 15.26
N MET A 22 6.33 -6.12 15.00
CA MET A 22 6.85 -5.03 14.16
C MET A 22 8.17 -4.50 14.71
N ASN A 23 8.25 -4.26 16.02
CA ASN A 23 9.47 -3.77 16.66
C ASN A 23 10.63 -4.77 16.54
N GLU A 24 10.37 -6.06 16.77
CA GLU A 24 11.38 -7.12 16.64
C GLU A 24 11.89 -7.30 15.21
N ILE A 25 11.01 -7.17 14.21
CA ILE A 25 11.35 -7.31 12.80
C ILE A 25 12.14 -6.09 12.33
N ILE A 26 11.75 -4.86 12.70
CA ILE A 26 12.44 -3.64 12.26
C ILE A 26 13.85 -3.52 12.87
N ALA A 27 14.06 -4.08 14.07
CA ALA A 27 15.37 -4.08 14.73
C ALA A 27 16.35 -5.13 14.16
N ASP A 28 15.90 -6.02 13.27
CA ASP A 28 16.67 -7.14 12.75
C ASP A 28 16.57 -7.17 11.21
N SER A 29 17.66 -6.80 10.54
CA SER A 29 17.69 -6.67 9.09
C SER A 29 17.34 -7.97 8.36
N ASP A 30 17.73 -9.12 8.90
CA ASP A 30 17.51 -10.41 8.24
C ASP A 30 16.04 -10.79 8.32
N LYS A 31 15.43 -10.65 9.51
CA LYS A 31 13.98 -10.83 9.68
C LYS A 31 13.18 -9.86 8.83
N TYR A 32 13.61 -8.61 8.71
CA TYR A 32 12.95 -7.63 7.85
C TYR A 32 13.01 -8.05 6.39
N HIS A 33 14.18 -8.44 5.90
CA HIS A 33 14.38 -8.85 4.51
C HIS A 33 13.62 -10.13 4.14
N ASP A 34 13.39 -11.04 5.09
CA ASP A 34 12.61 -12.26 4.88
C ASP A 34 11.16 -12.00 4.43
N PHE A 35 10.56 -10.86 4.81
CA PHE A 35 9.22 -10.47 4.32
C PHE A 35 9.21 -10.13 2.83
N PHE A 36 10.37 -9.93 2.22
CA PHE A 36 10.53 -9.60 0.81
C PHE A 36 11.00 -10.78 -0.04
N ARG A 37 11.11 -11.99 0.53
CA ARG A 37 11.52 -13.21 -0.19
C ARG A 37 10.63 -13.54 -1.39
N TRP A 38 9.38 -13.08 -1.38
CA TRP A 38 8.47 -13.25 -2.51
C TRP A 38 9.04 -12.68 -3.81
N ARG A 39 9.87 -11.64 -3.76
CA ARG A 39 10.53 -11.07 -4.94
C ARG A 39 11.38 -12.08 -5.72
N ASN A 40 11.82 -13.17 -5.09
CA ASN A 40 12.54 -14.26 -5.78
C ASN A 40 11.62 -15.08 -6.70
N HIS A 41 10.32 -15.06 -6.46
CA HIS A 41 9.32 -15.86 -7.16
C HIS A 41 8.46 -15.04 -8.14
N TYR A 42 8.48 -13.72 -8.01
CA TYR A 42 7.73 -12.81 -8.89
C TYR A 42 8.70 -11.90 -9.63
N LYS A 43 8.59 -11.89 -10.96
CA LYS A 43 9.24 -10.88 -11.80
C LYS A 43 8.20 -9.83 -12.15
N TYR A 44 8.59 -8.56 -12.12
CA TYR A 44 7.83 -7.54 -12.80
C TYR A 44 7.74 -7.95 -14.27
N GLY A 45 6.53 -8.10 -14.81
CA GLY A 45 6.38 -8.14 -16.26
C GLY A 45 6.86 -6.81 -16.85
N GLU A 46 7.06 -6.74 -18.16
CA GLU A 46 7.34 -5.49 -18.90
C GLU A 46 6.20 -4.45 -18.81
N SER A 47 5.34 -4.54 -17.80
CA SER A 47 4.07 -3.83 -17.67
C SER A 47 4.21 -2.39 -17.16
N TYR A 48 5.41 -1.94 -16.83
CA TYR A 48 5.68 -0.53 -16.53
C TYR A 48 6.79 -0.06 -17.46
N PRO A 49 6.52 0.91 -18.35
CA PRO A 49 7.58 1.56 -19.10
C PRO A 49 8.60 2.08 -18.08
N ALA A 50 9.89 1.77 -18.26
CA ALA A 50 10.95 2.33 -17.42
C ALA A 50 10.84 3.86 -17.27
N GLU A 51 10.27 4.51 -18.30
CA GLU A 51 9.87 5.90 -18.33
C GLU A 51 8.99 6.34 -17.15
N GLU A 52 7.99 5.54 -16.73
CA GLU A 52 7.09 5.89 -15.63
C GLU A 52 7.81 5.84 -14.27
N VAL A 53 8.74 4.89 -14.09
CA VAL A 53 9.59 4.84 -12.89
C VAL A 53 10.54 6.05 -12.86
N CYS A 54 11.11 6.44 -14.00
CA CYS A 54 11.95 7.64 -14.09
C CYS A 54 11.15 8.93 -13.83
N LYS A 55 9.92 9.04 -14.32
CA LYS A 55 9.02 10.17 -14.01
C LYS A 55 8.76 10.27 -12.52
N LEU A 56 8.45 9.15 -11.86
CA LEU A 56 8.29 9.11 -10.41
C LEU A 56 9.57 9.54 -9.69
N CYS A 57 10.73 9.00 -10.06
CA CYS A 57 12.00 9.40 -9.47
C CYS A 57 12.27 10.89 -9.65
N LYS A 58 11.96 11.47 -10.82
CA LYS A 58 12.10 12.90 -11.06
C LYS A 58 11.21 13.71 -10.11
N MET A 59 9.94 13.34 -9.95
CA MET A 59 9.02 14.03 -9.04
C MET A 59 9.47 13.92 -7.56
N LEU A 60 9.95 12.75 -7.15
CA LEU A 60 10.41 12.52 -5.77
C LEU A 60 11.71 13.27 -5.43
N ASN A 61 12.50 13.64 -6.44
CA ASN A 61 13.74 14.40 -6.27
C ASN A 61 13.60 15.88 -6.67
N ASP A 62 12.36 16.32 -6.94
CA ASP A 62 12.06 17.72 -7.19
C ASP A 62 11.61 18.37 -5.87
N GLU A 63 12.44 19.27 -5.34
CA GLU A 63 12.21 19.94 -4.05
C GLU A 63 10.89 20.74 -4.03
N GLU A 64 10.50 21.31 -5.17
CA GLU A 64 9.24 22.05 -5.29
C GLU A 64 8.05 21.10 -5.23
N GLU A 65 8.13 19.96 -5.94
CA GLU A 65 7.05 18.97 -5.95
C GLU A 65 6.85 18.31 -4.58
N VAL A 66 7.93 17.93 -3.89
CA VAL A 66 7.83 17.26 -2.57
C VAL A 66 7.42 18.21 -1.45
N SER A 67 7.62 19.52 -1.60
CA SER A 67 7.17 20.52 -0.64
C SER A 67 5.71 20.93 -0.81
N LYS A 68 5.05 20.56 -1.91
CA LYS A 68 3.63 20.83 -2.14
C LYS A 68 2.76 20.00 -1.20
N VAL A 69 2.01 20.68 -0.34
CA VAL A 69 0.96 20.06 0.48
C VAL A 69 -0.36 20.10 -0.28
N THR A 70 -0.95 18.93 -0.52
CA THR A 70 -2.31 18.82 -1.09
C THR A 70 -3.27 18.25 -0.05
N VAL A 71 -4.44 18.89 0.09
CA VAL A 71 -5.49 18.46 1.02
C VAL A 71 -6.76 18.14 0.23
N TRP A 72 -7.22 16.91 0.35
CA TRP A 72 -8.45 16.44 -0.28
C TRP A 72 -9.52 16.20 0.78
N ASN A 73 -10.46 17.13 0.89
CA ASN A 73 -11.54 17.06 1.89
C ASN A 73 -12.47 15.84 1.68
N ASP A 74 -12.60 15.38 0.44
CA ASP A 74 -13.33 14.15 0.09
C ASP A 74 -12.37 13.19 -0.62
N PHE A 75 -11.53 12.54 0.20
CA PHE A 75 -10.56 11.55 -0.27
C PHE A 75 -11.21 10.42 -1.07
N GLY A 76 -12.40 9.98 -0.65
CA GLY A 76 -13.15 8.90 -1.31
C GLY A 76 -13.53 9.26 -2.74
N SER A 77 -14.11 10.44 -2.95
CA SER A 77 -14.46 10.93 -4.29
C SER A 77 -13.23 11.24 -5.14
N TRP A 78 -12.15 11.76 -4.54
CA TRP A 78 -10.88 12.03 -5.23
C TRP A 78 -10.25 10.73 -5.75
N TRP A 79 -10.06 9.74 -4.88
CA TRP A 79 -9.38 8.48 -5.23
C TRP A 79 -10.16 7.62 -6.20
N ASN A 80 -11.49 7.54 -6.03
CA ASN A 80 -12.34 6.65 -6.82
C ASN A 80 -13.00 7.36 -8.02
N GLY A 81 -12.78 8.67 -8.16
CA GLY A 81 -13.31 9.50 -9.23
C GLY A 81 -14.84 9.63 -9.24
N LYS A 82 -15.38 10.11 -10.37
CA LYS A 82 -16.81 10.47 -10.55
C LYS A 82 -17.80 9.33 -10.25
N ARG A 83 -17.35 8.06 -10.29
CA ARG A 83 -18.20 6.88 -10.06
C ARG A 83 -18.23 6.41 -8.61
N TYR A 84 -17.50 7.05 -7.70
CA TYR A 84 -17.43 6.69 -6.29
C TYR A 84 -18.82 6.48 -5.66
N LYS A 85 -19.72 7.45 -5.80
CA LYS A 85 -21.09 7.38 -5.25
C LYS A 85 -21.86 6.17 -5.77
N HIS A 86 -21.79 5.88 -7.07
CA HIS A 86 -22.44 4.73 -7.67
C HIS A 86 -21.87 3.40 -7.15
N ASN A 87 -20.54 3.31 -7.00
CA ASN A 87 -19.86 2.08 -6.60
C ASN A 87 -20.02 1.78 -5.10
N CYS A 88 -20.05 2.80 -4.25
CA CYS A 88 -20.29 2.64 -2.81
C CYS A 88 -21.74 2.29 -2.47
N MET A 89 -22.72 2.85 -3.19
CA MET A 89 -24.15 2.57 -2.96
C MET A 89 -24.53 1.10 -3.23
N ARG A 90 -23.75 0.37 -4.04
CA ARG A 90 -23.95 -1.07 -4.25
C ARG A 90 -23.49 -1.94 -3.08
N HIS A 91 -22.56 -1.47 -2.24
CA HIS A 91 -22.04 -2.27 -1.13
C HIS A 91 -22.99 -2.26 0.08
N TRP A 92 -23.66 -1.14 0.35
CA TRP A 92 -24.57 -0.97 1.48
C TRP A 92 -25.93 -1.67 1.28
N LEU A 93 -26.41 -1.84 0.04
CA LEU A 93 -27.66 -2.56 -0.25
C LEU A 93 -27.52 -4.09 -0.20
N LEU A 94 -26.30 -4.63 -0.27
CA LEU A 94 -26.03 -6.08 -0.22
C LEU A 94 -25.57 -6.56 1.17
N ARG A 95 -25.27 -5.63 2.08
CA ARG A 95 -24.98 -5.91 3.49
C ARG A 95 -26.00 -5.17 4.34
N GLY A 96 -27.23 -5.69 4.34
CA GLY A 96 -28.27 -5.23 5.24
C GLY A 96 -27.77 -5.26 6.68
N PHE A 97 -27.64 -4.07 7.25
CA PHE A 97 -27.79 -3.79 8.66
C PHE A 97 -29.06 -2.96 8.83
#